data_AF-A0A7X6U458-F1
#
_entry.id   AF-A0A7X6U458-F1
#
_cell.length_a   1.000
_cell.length_b   1.000
_cell.length_c   1.000
_cell.angle_alpha   90.00
_cell.angle_beta   90.00
_cell.angle_gamma   90.00
#
_symmetry.space_group_name_H-M   'P 1'
#
loop_
_entity.id
_entity.type
_entity.pdbx_description
1 polymer ?
#
loop_
_entity_poly.entity_id
_entity_poly.type
_entity_poly.pdbx_seq_one_letter_code
_entity_poly.pdbx_strand_id
1 'polypeptide(L)'
;GMDIEEVAEATPEKLLKVFVDPATGLTVEDAEQLARGIGIPEDSIAEAVDQFQKLYQAYWETDASLAEINPLILTGDGHIRALDAKFNFDSNALFRQPEILAYRDLDEEDPAEIEASKFDLAYIQLDGNIGCLVNGAGLAMATMDTIKLFGGEPANFLDVGGGATAEKVTEAFKIMLKNDDVKAILVNIFGGIMRCDVIAEGVIAACKAVNLDVPLVVRMKGTNEELGKKMLAESGLPIISADTMAEAATKVVEAAK
;
A
#
# COMPACT_ATOMS: atom_id res chain seq x y z
N GLY A 1 -25.38 -9.57 -7.04
CA GLY A 1 -24.92 -8.80 -8.20
C GLY A 1 -24.96 -7.29 -7.98
N MET A 2 -25.20 -6.81 -6.75
CA MET A 2 -25.04 -5.39 -6.40
C MET A 2 -23.71 -5.26 -5.66
N ASP A 3 -23.20 -4.03 -5.57
CA ASP A 3 -22.09 -3.65 -4.70
C ASP A 3 -22.44 -3.99 -3.24
N ILE A 4 -21.53 -4.67 -2.52
CA ILE A 4 -21.81 -5.18 -1.18
C ILE A 4 -21.68 -4.07 -0.12
N GLU A 5 -20.85 -3.06 -0.37
CA GLU A 5 -20.67 -1.88 0.47
C GLU A 5 -21.97 -1.05 0.50
N GLU A 6 -22.65 -0.87 -0.64
CA GLU A 6 -23.96 -0.20 -0.69
C GLU A 6 -25.02 -0.95 0.14
N VAL A 7 -25.03 -2.29 0.07
CA VAL A 7 -25.94 -3.13 0.86
C VAL A 7 -25.62 -3.01 2.35
N ALA A 8 -24.34 -2.96 2.72
CA ALA A 8 -23.88 -2.81 4.09
C ALA A 8 -24.31 -1.47 4.72
N GLU A 9 -24.27 -0.39 3.94
CA GLU A 9 -24.69 0.93 4.40
C GLU A 9 -26.23 1.05 4.47
N ALA A 10 -26.93 0.65 3.41
CA ALA A 10 -28.36 0.89 3.28
C ALA A 10 -29.23 -0.15 3.99
N THR A 11 -28.82 -1.42 4.01
CA THR A 11 -29.59 -2.55 4.56
C THR A 11 -28.69 -3.57 5.27
N PRO A 12 -27.99 -3.18 6.35
CA PRO A 12 -27.04 -4.04 7.06
C PRO A 12 -27.66 -5.33 7.60
N GLU A 13 -28.97 -5.33 7.86
CA GLU A 13 -29.72 -6.51 8.33
C GLU A 13 -29.79 -7.65 7.31
N LYS A 14 -29.50 -7.37 6.03
CA LYS A 14 -29.42 -8.41 4.98
C LYS A 14 -28.07 -9.11 4.93
N LEU A 15 -27.08 -8.62 5.69
CA LEU A 15 -25.76 -9.24 5.75
C LEU A 15 -25.74 -10.33 6.82
N LEU A 16 -25.66 -11.56 6.36
CA LEU A 16 -25.45 -12.71 7.22
C LEU A 16 -23.97 -13.00 7.34
N LYS A 17 -23.52 -13.27 8.57
CA LYS A 17 -22.12 -13.51 8.88
C LYS A 17 -21.99 -14.70 9.81
N VAL A 18 -20.97 -15.51 9.56
CA VAL A 18 -20.49 -16.56 10.46
C VAL A 18 -19.00 -16.32 10.68
N PHE A 19 -18.52 -16.60 11.89
CA PHE A 19 -17.11 -16.48 12.23
C PHE A 19 -16.49 -17.87 12.25
N VAL A 20 -15.58 -18.12 11.34
CA VAL A 20 -14.97 -19.45 11.16
C VAL A 20 -13.83 -19.64 12.15
N ASP A 21 -13.85 -20.75 12.91
CA ASP A 21 -12.70 -21.18 13.70
C ASP A 21 -11.64 -21.78 12.76
N PRO A 22 -10.40 -21.24 12.73
CA PRO A 22 -9.32 -21.76 11.89
C PRO A 22 -8.97 -23.23 12.13
N ALA A 23 -9.27 -23.78 13.31
CA ALA A 23 -8.97 -25.18 13.64
C ALA A 23 -9.95 -26.17 12.98
N THR A 24 -11.19 -25.76 12.75
CA THR A 24 -12.25 -26.62 12.19
C THR A 24 -12.63 -26.27 10.77
N GLY A 25 -12.31 -25.04 10.32
CA GLY A 25 -12.78 -24.51 9.05
C GLY A 25 -14.29 -24.24 9.05
N LEU A 26 -14.82 -23.88 7.87
CA LEU A 26 -16.25 -23.61 7.72
C LEU A 26 -17.06 -24.90 7.88
N THR A 27 -17.83 -24.99 8.96
CA THR A 27 -18.61 -26.18 9.27
C THR A 27 -19.83 -26.29 8.37
N VAL A 28 -20.39 -27.51 8.26
CA VAL A 28 -21.66 -27.73 7.55
C VAL A 28 -22.79 -26.94 8.19
N GLU A 29 -22.83 -26.87 9.52
CA GLU A 29 -23.85 -26.12 10.27
C GLU A 29 -23.80 -24.61 9.94
N ASP A 30 -22.60 -24.02 9.94
CA ASP A 30 -22.41 -22.60 9.57
C ASP A 30 -22.83 -22.35 8.11
N ALA A 31 -22.44 -23.24 7.19
CA ALA A 31 -22.77 -23.12 5.78
C ALA A 31 -24.29 -23.29 5.53
N GLU A 32 -24.95 -24.22 6.21
CA GLU A 32 -26.40 -24.41 6.16
C GLU A 32 -27.14 -23.19 6.71
N GLN A 33 -26.68 -22.61 7.83
CA GLN A 33 -27.23 -21.39 8.40
C GLN A 33 -27.19 -20.24 7.37
N LEU A 34 -26.05 -20.04 6.70
CA LEU A 34 -25.92 -19.02 5.66
C LEU A 34 -26.84 -19.30 4.47
N ALA A 35 -26.84 -20.53 3.95
CA ALA A 35 -27.61 -20.90 2.76
C ALA A 35 -29.12 -20.69 2.97
N ARG A 36 -29.64 -21.14 4.11
CA ARG A 36 -31.04 -20.92 4.49
C ARG A 36 -31.33 -19.45 4.72
N GLY A 37 -30.42 -18.73 5.38
CA GLY A 37 -30.60 -17.32 5.70
C GLY A 37 -30.65 -16.41 4.47
N ILE A 38 -29.89 -16.70 3.42
CA ILE A 38 -29.97 -15.96 2.15
C ILE A 38 -31.12 -16.43 1.24
N GLY A 39 -31.91 -17.41 1.68
CA GLY A 39 -33.12 -17.88 1.00
C GLY A 39 -32.90 -18.92 -0.09
N ILE A 40 -31.82 -19.72 -0.04
CA ILE A 40 -31.65 -20.86 -0.95
C ILE A 40 -32.78 -21.89 -0.72
N PRO A 41 -33.43 -22.41 -1.77
CA PRO A 41 -34.47 -23.45 -1.64
C PRO A 41 -33.92 -24.75 -1.05
N GLU A 42 -34.77 -25.50 -0.35
CA GLU A 42 -34.39 -26.73 0.37
C GLU A 42 -33.63 -27.73 -0.51
N ASP A 43 -34.13 -27.97 -1.72
CA ASP A 43 -33.55 -28.94 -2.67
C ASP A 43 -32.15 -28.53 -3.15
N SER A 44 -31.79 -27.25 -2.99
CA SER A 44 -30.50 -26.66 -3.39
C SER A 44 -29.55 -26.41 -2.21
N ILE A 45 -29.98 -26.62 -0.95
CA ILE A 45 -29.18 -26.32 0.25
C ILE A 45 -27.88 -27.13 0.26
N ALA A 46 -27.94 -28.43 -0.03
CA ALA A 46 -26.75 -29.29 -0.02
C ALA A 46 -25.68 -28.81 -1.02
N GLU A 47 -26.10 -28.31 -2.19
CA GLU A 47 -25.19 -27.77 -3.20
C GLU A 47 -24.62 -26.41 -2.79
N ALA A 48 -25.44 -25.54 -2.17
CA ALA A 48 -24.95 -24.26 -1.63
C ALA A 48 -23.91 -24.47 -0.52
N VAL A 49 -24.14 -25.41 0.39
CA VAL A 49 -23.21 -25.79 1.46
C VAL A 49 -21.88 -26.24 0.88
N ASP A 50 -21.90 -27.15 -0.10
CA ASP A 50 -20.70 -27.63 -0.79
C ASP A 50 -19.93 -26.48 -1.47
N GLN A 51 -20.63 -25.55 -2.13
CA GLN A 51 -20.01 -24.37 -2.74
C GLN A 51 -19.37 -23.44 -1.70
N PHE A 52 -20.03 -23.19 -0.57
CA PHE A 52 -19.49 -22.34 0.49
C PHE A 52 -18.24 -22.95 1.12
N GLN A 53 -18.27 -24.25 1.40
CA GLN A 53 -17.10 -24.96 1.95
C GLN A 53 -15.93 -24.98 0.97
N LYS A 54 -16.19 -25.16 -0.33
CA LYS A 54 -15.16 -25.08 -1.39
C LYS A 54 -14.59 -23.67 -1.53
N LEU A 55 -15.41 -22.63 -1.46
CA LEU A 55 -14.93 -21.25 -1.47
C LEU A 55 -14.02 -20.97 -0.26
N TYR A 56 -14.42 -21.42 0.93
CA TYR A 56 -13.58 -21.31 2.13
C TYR A 56 -12.27 -22.08 1.98
N GLN A 57 -12.31 -23.30 1.46
CA GLN A 57 -11.11 -24.09 1.20
C GLN A 57 -10.18 -23.38 0.22
N ALA A 58 -10.72 -22.86 -0.89
CA ALA A 58 -9.95 -22.08 -1.86
C ALA A 58 -9.32 -20.85 -1.21
N TYR A 59 -10.10 -20.05 -0.45
CA TYR A 59 -9.60 -18.91 0.30
C TYR A 59 -8.42 -19.29 1.21
N TRP A 60 -8.56 -20.39 1.96
CA TRP A 60 -7.57 -20.85 2.93
C TRP A 60 -6.30 -21.40 2.29
N GLU A 61 -6.44 -22.25 1.26
CA GLU A 61 -5.31 -22.91 0.59
C GLU A 61 -4.50 -21.96 -0.29
N THR A 62 -5.12 -20.87 -0.77
CA THR A 62 -4.47 -19.89 -1.65
C THR A 62 -3.88 -18.68 -0.91
N ASP A 63 -3.97 -18.65 0.42
CA ASP A 63 -3.61 -17.47 1.22
C ASP A 63 -4.32 -16.19 0.73
N ALA A 64 -5.58 -16.32 0.34
CA ALA A 64 -6.39 -15.18 -0.03
C ALA A 64 -6.65 -14.30 1.20
N SER A 65 -6.58 -12.98 1.01
CA SER A 65 -7.10 -12.00 1.98
C SER A 65 -8.58 -11.69 1.73
N LEU A 66 -9.07 -11.97 0.50
CA LEU A 66 -10.48 -11.90 0.12
C LEU A 66 -10.76 -12.96 -0.97
N ALA A 67 -11.88 -13.66 -0.84
CA ALA A 67 -12.47 -14.46 -1.90
C ALA A 67 -13.96 -14.13 -1.99
N GLU A 68 -14.36 -13.49 -3.08
CA GLU A 68 -15.72 -13.01 -3.31
C GLU A 68 -16.32 -13.68 -4.54
N ILE A 69 -17.58 -14.14 -4.44
CA ILE A 69 -18.38 -14.57 -5.58
C ILE A 69 -19.56 -13.61 -5.70
N ASN A 70 -19.60 -12.83 -6.78
CA ASN A 70 -20.69 -11.89 -7.02
C ASN A 70 -20.99 -11.73 -8.52
N PRO A 71 -22.04 -12.40 -9.07
CA PRO A 71 -23.08 -13.12 -8.34
C PRO A 71 -22.83 -14.63 -8.17
N LEU A 72 -23.23 -15.15 -7.01
CA LEU A 72 -23.57 -16.57 -6.85
C LEU A 72 -25.05 -16.75 -7.25
N ILE A 73 -25.31 -17.57 -8.25
CA ILE A 73 -26.65 -17.71 -8.84
C ILE A 73 -27.28 -19.06 -8.52
N LEU A 74 -28.62 -19.06 -8.45
CA LEU A 74 -29.46 -20.24 -8.54
C LEU A 74 -30.00 -20.34 -9.97
N THR A 75 -29.70 -21.43 -10.67
CA THR A 75 -30.19 -21.68 -12.02
C THR A 75 -31.62 -22.21 -12.00
N GLY A 76 -32.32 -22.16 -13.15
CA GLY A 76 -33.72 -22.60 -13.25
C GLY A 76 -33.95 -24.10 -13.00
N ASP A 77 -32.89 -24.92 -13.09
CA ASP A 77 -32.86 -26.34 -12.75
C ASP A 77 -32.37 -26.62 -11.31
N GLY A 78 -32.22 -25.58 -10.48
CA GLY A 78 -31.96 -25.70 -9.04
C GLY A 78 -30.49 -25.78 -8.64
N HIS A 79 -29.55 -25.53 -9.56
CA HIS A 79 -28.11 -25.60 -9.28
C HIS A 79 -27.54 -24.27 -8.80
N ILE A 80 -26.48 -24.36 -7.99
CA ILE A 80 -25.75 -23.20 -7.45
C ILE A 80 -24.48 -23.00 -8.26
N ARG A 81 -24.26 -21.82 -8.82
CA ARG A 81 -23.11 -21.52 -9.68
C ARG A 81 -22.47 -20.19 -9.33
N ALA A 82 -21.15 -20.17 -9.24
CA ALA A 82 -20.36 -18.95 -9.24
C ALA A 82 -20.32 -18.40 -10.67
N LEU A 83 -20.98 -17.28 -10.93
CA LEU A 83 -20.96 -16.68 -12.26
C LEU A 83 -19.75 -15.78 -12.47
N ASP A 84 -19.30 -15.12 -11.39
CA ASP A 84 -18.14 -14.25 -11.37
C ASP A 84 -17.48 -14.32 -9.98
N ALA A 85 -16.17 -14.08 -9.93
CA ALA A 85 -15.41 -14.13 -8.70
C ALA A 85 -14.22 -13.17 -8.70
N LYS A 86 -13.92 -12.62 -7.53
CA LYS A 86 -12.77 -11.75 -7.28
C LYS A 86 -11.98 -12.28 -6.10
N PHE A 87 -10.67 -12.40 -6.29
CA PHE A 87 -9.74 -12.84 -5.24
C PHE A 87 -8.68 -11.76 -5.03
N ASN A 88 -8.41 -11.43 -3.77
CA ASN A 88 -7.20 -10.71 -3.38
C ASN A 88 -6.32 -11.67 -2.58
N PHE A 89 -5.03 -11.71 -2.89
CA PHE A 89 -4.07 -12.60 -2.20
C PHE A 89 -3.21 -11.82 -1.22
N ASP A 90 -2.80 -12.45 -0.11
CA ASP A 90 -1.80 -11.87 0.78
C ASP A 90 -0.43 -11.88 0.11
N SER A 91 0.09 -10.69 -0.23
CA SER A 91 1.40 -10.54 -0.87
C SER A 91 2.54 -11.14 -0.03
N ASN A 92 2.39 -11.19 1.30
CA ASN A 92 3.38 -11.79 2.19
C ASN A 92 3.43 -13.32 2.08
N ALA A 93 2.40 -13.97 1.54
CA ALA A 93 2.34 -15.42 1.37
C ALA A 93 2.76 -15.88 -0.03
N LEU A 94 2.98 -14.96 -0.98
CA LEU A 94 3.29 -15.31 -2.37
C LEU A 94 4.55 -16.17 -2.53
N PHE A 95 5.50 -16.10 -1.59
CA PHE A 95 6.70 -16.95 -1.60
C PHE A 95 6.38 -18.46 -1.54
N ARG A 96 5.21 -18.84 -1.01
CA ARG A 96 4.72 -20.23 -0.96
C ARG A 96 3.57 -20.51 -1.94
N GLN A 97 3.22 -19.54 -2.79
CA GLN A 97 2.14 -19.65 -3.78
C GLN A 97 2.66 -19.41 -5.22
N PRO A 98 3.57 -20.26 -5.74
CA PRO A 98 4.21 -20.05 -7.04
C PRO A 98 3.24 -20.07 -8.22
N GLU A 99 2.16 -20.86 -8.13
CA GLU A 99 1.14 -20.93 -9.20
C GLU A 99 0.33 -19.63 -9.30
N ILE A 100 -0.02 -19.02 -8.15
CA ILE A 100 -0.73 -17.74 -8.11
C ILE A 100 0.17 -16.62 -8.61
N LEU A 101 1.43 -16.59 -8.17
CA LEU A 101 2.39 -15.59 -8.62
C LEU A 101 2.61 -15.62 -10.14
N ALA A 102 2.50 -16.79 -10.78
CA ALA A 102 2.61 -16.93 -12.23
C ALA A 102 1.44 -16.29 -13.00
N TYR A 103 0.30 -16.04 -12.35
CA TYR A 103 -0.85 -15.33 -12.94
C TYR A 103 -0.81 -13.81 -12.72
N ARG A 104 0.21 -13.28 -12.03
CA ARG A 104 0.34 -11.83 -11.83
C ARG A 104 0.50 -11.13 -13.18
N ASP A 105 -0.49 -10.32 -13.52
CA ASP A 105 -0.47 -9.49 -14.71
C ASP A 105 0.07 -8.10 -14.35
N LEU A 106 1.27 -7.79 -14.87
CA LEU A 106 1.92 -6.51 -14.62
C LEU A 106 1.35 -5.38 -15.48
N ASP A 107 0.56 -5.69 -16.51
CA ASP A 107 -0.06 -4.67 -17.36
C ASP A 107 -1.25 -3.97 -16.66
N GLU A 108 -1.78 -4.58 -15.60
CA GLU A 108 -2.87 -4.05 -14.74
C GLU A 108 -2.34 -3.28 -13.51
N GLU A 109 -1.02 -3.16 -13.35
CA GLU A 109 -0.37 -2.47 -12.23
C GLU A 109 0.31 -1.16 -12.68
N ASP A 110 0.48 -0.22 -11.75
CA ASP A 110 1.17 1.04 -12.05
C ASP A 110 2.68 0.78 -12.32
N PRO A 111 3.24 1.23 -13.46
CA PRO A 111 4.65 1.01 -13.80
C PRO A 111 5.64 1.52 -12.75
N ALA A 112 5.33 2.61 -12.05
CA ALA A 112 6.16 3.17 -10.99
C ALA A 112 6.16 2.27 -9.74
N GLU A 113 5.01 1.69 -9.39
CA GLU A 113 4.90 0.73 -8.27
C GLU A 113 5.66 -0.56 -8.58
N ILE A 114 5.57 -1.05 -9.82
CA ILE A 114 6.35 -2.22 -10.27
C ILE A 114 7.85 -1.94 -10.16
N GLU A 115 8.32 -0.79 -10.62
CA GLU A 115 9.73 -0.42 -10.52
C GLU A 115 10.19 -0.26 -9.07
N ALA A 116 9.39 0.39 -8.23
CA ALA A 116 9.64 0.53 -6.80
C ALA A 116 9.79 -0.84 -6.10
N SER A 117 8.91 -1.78 -6.44
CA SER A 117 8.91 -3.13 -5.85
C SER A 117 10.21 -3.90 -6.07
N LYS A 118 10.94 -3.64 -7.17
CA LYS A 118 12.25 -4.28 -7.47
C LYS A 118 13.35 -3.89 -6.48
N PHE A 119 13.15 -2.80 -5.73
CA PHE A 119 14.07 -2.28 -4.72
C PHE A 119 13.49 -2.38 -3.30
N ASP A 120 12.43 -3.16 -3.11
CA ASP A 120 11.62 -3.24 -1.89
C ASP A 120 11.16 -1.85 -1.40
N LEU A 121 10.80 -0.96 -2.33
CA LEU A 121 10.19 0.32 -2.01
C LEU A 121 8.67 0.16 -2.08
N ALA A 122 7.97 0.56 -1.01
CA ALA A 122 6.52 0.69 -1.07
C ALA A 122 6.19 2.08 -1.60
N TYR A 123 5.70 2.16 -2.84
CA TYR A 123 5.40 3.39 -3.56
C TYR A 123 3.94 3.39 -3.96
N ILE A 124 3.28 4.55 -3.89
CA ILE A 124 1.95 4.78 -4.47
C ILE A 124 1.95 6.18 -5.06
N GLN A 125 1.58 6.32 -6.33
CA GLN A 125 1.46 7.60 -7.02
C GLN A 125 0.19 8.34 -6.56
N LEU A 126 0.28 9.66 -6.34
CA LEU A 126 -0.84 10.55 -6.03
C LEU A 126 -0.84 11.76 -6.98
N ASP A 127 -1.91 12.55 -6.97
CA ASP A 127 -2.12 13.68 -7.90
C ASP A 127 -1.45 15.00 -7.45
N GLY A 128 -0.55 14.97 -6.47
CA GLY A 128 0.09 16.15 -5.92
C GLY A 128 1.39 16.57 -6.60
N ASN A 129 2.05 17.58 -6.02
CA ASN A 129 3.28 18.19 -6.56
C ASN A 129 4.46 18.16 -5.58
N ILE A 130 4.30 17.62 -4.38
CA ILE A 130 5.36 17.49 -3.37
C ILE A 130 5.72 16.02 -3.20
N GLY A 131 6.87 15.62 -3.72
CA GLY A 131 7.40 14.27 -3.55
C GLY A 131 7.76 13.99 -2.09
N CYS A 132 7.49 12.79 -1.61
CA CYS A 132 7.80 12.38 -0.23
C CYS A 132 8.74 11.17 -0.24
N LEU A 133 9.80 11.21 0.57
CA LEU A 133 10.64 10.04 0.86
C LEU A 133 10.79 9.90 2.37
N VAL A 134 10.29 8.79 2.91
CA VAL A 134 10.17 8.58 4.35
C VAL A 134 10.55 7.16 4.72
N ASN A 135 11.06 6.95 5.94
CA ASN A 135 11.26 5.62 6.50
C ASN A 135 10.16 5.25 7.50
N GLY A 136 9.42 4.18 7.21
CA GLY A 136 8.28 3.67 7.95
C GLY A 136 6.94 4.19 7.44
N ALA A 137 6.06 3.27 7.04
CA ALA A 137 4.74 3.56 6.48
C ALA A 137 3.90 4.54 7.31
N GLY A 138 3.88 4.39 8.65
CA GLY A 138 3.16 5.32 9.54
C GLY A 138 3.70 6.76 9.48
N LEU A 139 5.03 6.92 9.40
CA LEU A 139 5.64 8.24 9.26
C LEU A 139 5.41 8.79 7.85
N ALA A 140 5.41 7.94 6.82
CA ALA A 140 5.13 8.34 5.44
C ALA A 140 3.71 8.92 5.31
N MET A 141 2.69 8.23 5.85
CA MET A 141 1.32 8.74 5.92
C MET A 141 1.23 10.06 6.69
N ALA A 142 1.82 10.12 7.90
CA ALA A 142 1.81 11.36 8.69
C ALA A 142 2.52 12.54 7.98
N THR A 143 3.53 12.25 7.16
CA THR A 143 4.23 13.28 6.38
C THR A 143 3.35 13.84 5.28
N MET A 144 2.66 12.97 4.53
CA MET A 144 1.68 13.39 3.52
C MET A 144 0.54 14.21 4.15
N ASP A 145 -0.01 13.73 5.26
CA ASP A 145 -1.05 14.44 6.01
C ASP A 145 -0.57 15.82 6.47
N THR A 146 0.69 15.92 6.92
CA THR A 146 1.26 17.21 7.33
C THR A 146 1.45 18.14 6.13
N ILE A 147 1.92 17.65 4.99
CA ILE A 147 2.00 18.46 3.76
C ILE A 147 0.64 19.03 3.41
N LYS A 148 -0.40 18.18 3.41
CA LYS A 148 -1.78 18.57 3.13
C LYS A 148 -2.31 19.57 4.15
N LEU A 149 -2.06 19.35 5.45
CA LEU A 149 -2.44 20.25 6.53
C LEU A 149 -1.83 21.65 6.39
N PHE A 150 -0.62 21.74 5.84
CA PHE A 150 0.08 23.01 5.59
C PHE A 150 -0.21 23.60 4.19
N GLY A 151 -1.17 23.02 3.45
CA GLY A 151 -1.68 23.56 2.18
C GLY A 151 -0.90 23.13 0.94
N GLY A 152 -0.09 22.08 1.02
CA GLY A 152 0.52 21.44 -0.14
C GLY A 152 -0.24 20.20 -0.61
N GLU A 153 0.22 19.62 -1.72
CA GLU A 153 -0.35 18.39 -2.27
C GLU A 153 0.73 17.31 -2.37
N PRO A 154 0.67 16.22 -1.56
CA PRO A 154 1.64 15.14 -1.66
C PRO A 154 1.50 14.42 -3.01
N ALA A 155 2.61 14.29 -3.73
CA ALA A 155 2.68 13.65 -5.04
C ALA A 155 2.76 12.12 -4.96
N ASN A 156 3.13 11.57 -3.81
CA ASN A 156 3.28 10.12 -3.64
C ASN A 156 3.31 9.73 -2.16
N PHE A 157 2.98 8.47 -1.90
CA PHE A 157 3.47 7.73 -0.74
C PHE A 157 4.77 7.02 -1.12
N LEU A 158 5.80 7.07 -0.26
CA LEU A 158 7.00 6.26 -0.43
C LEU A 158 7.63 5.93 0.92
N ASP A 159 7.68 4.64 1.22
CA ASP A 159 8.40 4.07 2.35
C ASP A 159 9.66 3.34 1.87
N VAL A 160 10.84 3.81 2.30
CA VAL A 160 12.14 3.15 2.03
C VAL A 160 12.47 2.00 3.00
N GLY A 161 11.58 1.73 3.96
CA GLY A 161 11.73 0.74 5.00
C GLY A 161 12.83 1.06 6.01
N GLY A 162 13.33 0.03 6.69
CA GLY A 162 14.37 0.18 7.73
C GLY A 162 15.78 0.50 7.20
N GLY A 163 16.01 0.44 5.88
CA GLY A 163 17.32 0.61 5.26
C GLY A 163 17.28 1.59 4.08
N ALA A 164 17.74 2.82 4.30
CA ALA A 164 17.89 3.84 3.25
C ALA A 164 19.29 3.77 2.62
N THR A 165 19.59 2.72 1.87
CA THR A 165 20.86 2.63 1.13
C THR A 165 20.90 3.68 0.00
N ALA A 166 22.10 4.09 -0.42
CA ALA A 166 22.25 5.07 -1.49
C ALA A 166 21.56 4.62 -2.80
N GLU A 167 21.58 3.32 -3.10
CA GLU A 167 20.87 2.72 -4.24
C GLU A 167 19.37 2.90 -4.12
N LYS A 168 18.76 2.47 -3.00
CA LYS A 168 17.32 2.61 -2.77
C LYS A 168 16.85 4.07 -2.82
N VAL A 169 17.62 4.99 -2.24
CA VAL A 169 17.31 6.43 -2.27
C VAL A 169 17.44 7.00 -3.70
N THR A 170 18.42 6.54 -4.47
CA THR A 170 18.60 6.99 -5.87
C THR A 170 17.44 6.54 -6.74
N GLU A 171 17.02 5.27 -6.62
CA GLU A 171 15.89 4.75 -7.38
C GLU A 171 14.57 5.40 -6.95
N ALA A 172 14.38 5.65 -5.64
CA ALA A 172 13.25 6.41 -5.13
C ALA A 172 13.15 7.80 -5.79
N PHE A 173 14.27 8.53 -5.91
CA PHE A 173 14.29 9.81 -6.62
C PHE A 173 14.01 9.67 -8.11
N LYS A 174 14.58 8.68 -8.80
CA LYS A 174 14.29 8.44 -10.22
C LYS A 174 12.82 8.17 -10.47
N ILE A 175 12.18 7.36 -9.63
CA ILE A 175 10.76 7.02 -9.74
C ILE A 175 9.92 8.28 -9.53
N MET A 176 10.14 9.02 -8.44
CA MET A 176 9.38 10.26 -8.17
C MET A 176 9.55 11.31 -9.27
N LEU A 177 10.76 11.48 -9.80
CA LEU A 177 11.06 12.48 -10.83
C LEU A 177 10.57 12.12 -12.23
N LYS A 178 10.00 10.91 -12.44
CA LYS A 178 9.24 10.62 -13.66
C LYS A 178 7.89 11.34 -13.70
N ASN A 179 7.38 11.76 -12.55
CA ASN A 179 6.22 12.63 -12.49
C ASN A 179 6.66 14.10 -12.64
N ASP A 180 6.37 14.67 -13.81
CA ASP A 180 6.68 16.06 -14.15
C ASP A 180 5.95 17.10 -13.26
N ASP A 181 4.92 16.70 -12.53
CA ASP A 181 4.19 17.55 -11.59
C ASP A 181 4.94 17.75 -10.27
N VAL A 182 5.94 16.92 -9.96
CA VAL A 182 6.77 17.10 -8.76
C VAL A 182 7.57 18.40 -8.87
N LYS A 183 7.30 19.34 -7.95
CA LYS A 183 7.96 20.66 -7.87
C LYS A 183 8.89 20.81 -6.67
N ALA A 184 8.75 19.97 -5.65
CA ALA A 184 9.68 19.91 -4.52
C ALA A 184 9.64 18.52 -3.90
N ILE A 185 10.69 18.15 -3.15
CA ILE A 185 10.75 16.87 -2.43
C ILE A 185 10.96 17.13 -0.93
N LEU A 186 10.20 16.42 -0.10
CA LEU A 186 10.42 16.31 1.34
C LEU A 186 11.00 14.93 1.68
N VAL A 187 12.27 14.91 2.11
CA VAL A 187 12.86 13.77 2.79
C VAL A 187 12.64 13.93 4.29
N ASN A 188 11.80 13.08 4.88
CA ASN A 188 11.56 13.09 6.32
C ASN A 188 12.00 11.75 6.92
N ILE A 189 13.09 11.79 7.66
CA ILE A 189 13.70 10.59 8.21
C ILE A 189 13.82 10.66 9.73
N PHE A 190 13.41 9.57 10.37
CA PHE A 190 13.65 9.33 11.78
C PHE A 190 14.61 8.15 11.93
N GLY A 191 15.88 8.48 12.20
CA GLY A 191 16.97 7.56 12.49
C GLY A 191 16.71 6.79 13.78
N GLY A 192 16.07 5.64 13.63
CA GLY A 192 15.98 4.60 14.67
C GLY A 192 17.29 3.82 14.73
N ILE A 193 17.37 2.71 14.00
CA ILE A 193 18.58 1.87 13.92
C ILE A 193 19.65 2.50 13.00
N MET A 194 19.23 3.28 12.02
CA MET A 194 20.12 3.94 11.06
C MET A 194 20.63 5.29 11.59
N ARG A 195 21.91 5.60 11.34
CA ARG A 195 22.52 6.88 11.71
C ARG A 195 22.28 7.93 10.63
N CYS A 196 22.01 9.17 11.03
CA CYS A 196 21.67 10.26 10.10
C CYS A 196 22.82 10.63 9.15
N ASP A 197 24.09 10.41 9.53
CA ASP A 197 25.25 10.62 8.65
C ASP A 197 25.26 9.69 7.43
N VAL A 198 24.92 8.41 7.63
CA VAL A 198 24.85 7.40 6.55
C VAL A 198 23.72 7.75 5.58
N ILE A 199 22.60 8.21 6.13
CA ILE A 199 21.44 8.61 5.34
C ILE A 199 21.75 9.90 4.57
N ALA A 200 22.40 10.87 5.21
CA ALA A 200 22.83 12.10 4.55
C ALA A 200 23.78 11.80 3.38
N GLU A 201 24.73 10.88 3.55
CA GLU A 201 25.57 10.40 2.45
C GLU A 201 24.75 9.82 1.30
N GLY A 202 23.78 8.96 1.60
CA GLY A 202 22.87 8.38 0.61
C GLY A 202 22.06 9.43 -0.15
N VAL A 203 21.47 10.40 0.55
CA VAL A 203 20.71 11.52 -0.05
C VAL A 203 21.61 12.37 -0.94
N ILE A 204 22.81 12.74 -0.48
CA ILE A 204 23.75 13.55 -1.26
C ILE A 204 24.19 12.81 -2.52
N ALA A 205 24.50 11.51 -2.41
CA ALA A 205 24.88 10.69 -3.55
C ALA A 205 23.74 10.59 -4.56
N ALA A 206 22.50 10.35 -4.09
CA ALA A 206 21.31 10.26 -4.92
C ALA A 206 21.04 11.58 -5.66
N CYS A 207 21.06 12.73 -4.97
CA CYS A 207 20.87 14.04 -5.60
C CYS A 207 21.87 14.31 -6.73
N LYS A 208 23.14 13.95 -6.53
CA LYS A 208 24.19 14.09 -7.56
C LYS A 208 23.98 13.14 -8.73
N ALA A 209 23.56 11.90 -8.45
CA ALA A 209 23.34 10.88 -9.47
C ALA A 209 22.15 11.20 -10.38
N VAL A 210 21.08 11.76 -9.82
CA VAL A 210 19.87 12.13 -10.60
C VAL A 210 19.91 13.56 -11.14
N ASN A 211 20.96 14.33 -10.80
CA ASN A 211 21.06 15.76 -11.12
C ASN A 211 19.79 16.54 -10.71
N LEU A 212 19.43 16.42 -9.43
CA LEU A 212 18.17 16.94 -8.89
C LEU A 212 18.03 18.44 -9.16
N ASP A 213 16.93 18.81 -9.80
CA ASP A 213 16.60 20.18 -10.25
C ASP A 213 15.46 20.83 -9.45
N VAL A 214 14.68 20.03 -8.72
CA VAL A 214 13.66 20.52 -7.79
C VAL A 214 14.24 20.76 -6.38
N PRO A 215 13.71 21.73 -5.61
CA PRO A 215 14.12 21.97 -4.24
C PRO A 215 13.94 20.74 -3.34
N LEU A 216 14.94 20.50 -2.50
CA LEU A 216 14.92 19.41 -1.53
C LEU A 216 14.84 19.95 -0.11
N VAL A 217 13.77 19.61 0.61
CA VAL A 217 13.66 19.82 2.05
C VAL A 217 14.00 18.53 2.77
N VAL A 218 14.89 18.60 3.76
CA VAL A 218 15.32 17.44 4.53
C VAL A 218 15.10 17.69 6.01
N ARG A 219 14.36 16.79 6.64
CA ARG A 219 14.22 16.71 8.09
C ARG A 219 14.79 15.37 8.56
N MET A 220 15.79 15.44 9.43
CA MET A 220 16.43 14.27 10.03
C MET A 220 16.37 14.38 11.56
N LYS A 221 16.01 13.29 12.23
CA LYS A 221 16.11 13.13 13.68
C LYS A 221 16.75 11.80 14.03
N GLY A 222 17.57 11.74 15.07
CA GLY A 222 18.13 10.47 15.58
C GLY A 222 19.62 10.50 15.84
N THR A 223 20.26 9.33 15.82
CA THR A 223 21.71 9.22 16.03
C THR A 223 22.48 9.99 14.95
N ASN A 224 23.50 10.75 15.36
CA ASN A 224 24.33 11.58 14.47
C ASN A 224 23.55 12.66 13.69
N GLU A 225 22.41 13.12 14.20
CA GLU A 225 21.60 14.18 13.59
C GLU A 225 22.43 15.41 13.21
N GLU A 226 23.22 15.96 14.14
CA GLU A 226 24.04 17.14 13.91
C GLU A 226 25.09 16.93 12.81
N LEU A 227 25.68 15.73 12.76
CA LEU A 227 26.65 15.37 11.73
C LEU A 227 25.98 15.24 10.35
N GLY A 228 24.83 14.58 10.28
CA GLY A 228 24.05 14.46 9.04
C GLY A 228 23.61 15.81 8.49
N LYS A 229 23.10 16.71 9.35
CA LYS A 229 22.75 18.09 8.96
C LYS A 229 23.96 18.86 8.45
N LYS A 230 25.10 18.73 9.12
CA LYS A 230 26.37 19.35 8.67
C LYS A 230 26.77 18.84 7.29
N MET A 231 26.70 17.53 7.04
CA MET A 231 27.01 16.94 5.75
C MET A 231 26.10 17.47 4.63
N LEU A 232 24.79 17.61 4.90
CA LEU A 232 23.84 18.17 3.93
C LEU A 232 24.17 19.63 3.61
N ALA A 233 24.47 20.45 4.63
CA ALA A 233 24.82 21.86 4.46
C ALA A 233 26.15 22.06 3.69
N GLU A 234 27.14 21.18 3.91
CA GLU A 234 28.45 21.25 3.26
C GLU A 234 28.48 20.56 1.88
N SER A 235 27.37 19.94 1.44
CA SER A 235 27.30 19.14 0.22
C SER A 235 27.42 19.95 -1.08
N GLY A 236 27.19 21.27 -1.01
CA GLY A 236 27.10 22.18 -2.17
C GLY A 236 25.80 22.05 -2.95
N LEU A 237 24.85 21.24 -2.48
CA LEU A 237 23.52 21.08 -3.07
C LEU A 237 22.52 22.06 -2.43
N PRO A 238 21.47 22.50 -3.14
CA PRO A 238 20.45 23.41 -2.61
C PRO A 238 19.46 22.67 -1.67
N ILE A 239 19.99 22.14 -0.55
CA ILE A 239 19.23 21.38 0.44
C ILE A 239 18.78 22.29 1.57
N ILE A 240 17.47 22.33 1.80
CA ILE A 240 16.85 23.09 2.89
C ILE A 240 16.66 22.16 4.09
N SER A 241 17.43 22.38 5.16
CA SER A 241 17.25 21.60 6.39
C SER A 241 16.06 22.12 7.21
N ALA A 242 15.35 21.23 7.90
CA ALA A 242 14.29 21.55 8.85
C ALA A 242 14.41 20.72 10.15
N ASP A 243 14.04 21.33 11.28
CA ASP A 243 14.17 20.69 12.60
C ASP A 243 12.88 19.99 13.03
N THR A 244 11.72 20.58 12.70
CA THR A 244 10.41 20.01 13.06
C THR A 244 9.64 19.59 11.83
N MET A 245 8.65 18.71 12.02
CA MET A 245 7.78 18.26 10.93
C MET A 245 6.94 19.43 10.37
N ALA A 246 6.43 20.32 11.24
CA ALA A 246 5.72 21.53 10.84
C ALA A 246 6.59 22.48 10.01
N GLU A 247 7.85 22.68 10.43
CA GLU A 247 8.81 23.50 9.69
C GLU A 247 9.16 22.88 8.33
N ALA A 248 9.36 21.57 8.29
CA ALA A 248 9.66 20.84 7.06
C ALA A 248 8.49 20.96 6.05
N ALA A 249 7.26 20.77 6.52
CA ALA A 249 6.05 20.95 5.72
C ALA A 249 5.91 22.40 5.22
N THR A 250 6.08 23.39 6.10
CA THR A 250 6.02 24.82 5.70
C THR A 250 7.03 25.12 4.60
N LYS A 251 8.29 24.71 4.79
CA LYS A 251 9.37 24.96 3.83
C LYS A 251 9.15 24.27 2.50
N VAL A 252 8.67 23.02 2.49
CA VAL A 252 8.48 22.30 1.22
C VAL A 252 7.28 22.84 0.45
N VAL A 253 6.21 23.25 1.14
CA VAL A 253 5.05 23.90 0.52
C VAL A 253 5.43 25.26 -0.06
N GLU A 254 6.29 26.02 0.61
CA GLU A 254 6.83 27.27 0.05
C GLU A 254 7.74 27.01 -1.16
N ALA A 255 8.56 25.97 -1.11
CA ALA A 255 9.49 25.62 -2.19
C ALA A 255 8.81 25.02 -3.44
N ALA A 256 7.59 24.48 -3.29
CA ALA A 256 6.81 23.91 -4.39
C ALA A 256 5.97 24.94 -5.17
N LYS A 257 6.01 26.22 -4.79
CA LYS A 257 5.33 27.34 -5.47
C LYS A 257 6.21 27.95 -6.55
#